data_AF-A0A7X0A8T3-F1
#
_entry.id   AF-A0A7X0A8T3-F1
#
_cell.length_a   1.000
_cell.length_b   1.000
_cell.length_c   1.000
_cell.angle_alpha   90.00
_cell.angle_beta   90.00
_cell.angle_gamma   90.00
#
_symmetry.space_group_name_H-M   'P 1'
#
loop_
_entity.id
_entity.type
_entity.pdbx_description
1 polymer ?
#
loop_
_entity_poly.entity_id
_entity_poly.type
_entity_poly.pdbx_seq_one_letter_code
_entity_poly.pdbx_strand_id
1 'polypeptide(L)' 'MHATDKCLDMTGASTANGMQAELYTWNGTNAQLWSITPIGNGYYKIIQVNSGKRADFNTKYNCF' A
#
# COMPACT_ATOMS: atom_id res chain seq x y z
N MET A 1 6.90 -6.79 16.28
CA MET A 1 7.26 -5.47 15.72
C MET A 1 5.99 -4.84 15.17
N HIS A 2 5.41 -3.87 15.86
CA HIS A 2 4.27 -3.07 15.39
C HIS A 2 4.56 -1.63 15.79
N ALA A 3 4.68 -0.74 14.82
CA ALA A 3 4.67 0.70 15.08
C ALA A 3 3.20 1.08 15.27
N THR A 4 2.76 1.22 16.53
CA THR A 4 1.35 1.32 16.94
C THR A 4 0.58 2.49 16.32
N ASP A 5 1.28 3.47 15.76
CA ASP A 5 0.70 4.72 15.26
C ASP A 5 1.00 5.00 13.79
N LYS A 6 1.58 4.03 13.06
CA LYS A 6 1.94 4.19 11.65
C LYS A 6 1.10 3.29 10.74
N CYS A 7 0.73 3.84 9.59
CA CYS A 7 0.00 3.17 8.54
C CYS A 7 0.83 3.14 7.25
N LEU A 8 0.54 2.17 6.39
CA LEU A 8 1.06 2.15 5.02
C LEU A 8 0.45 3.34 4.25
N ASP A 9 1.29 4.27 3.82
CA ASP A 9 0.91 5.54 3.19
C ASP A 9 1.52 5.63 1.78
N MET A 10 0.85 6.31 0.86
CA MET A 10 1.45 6.69 -0.43
C MET A 10 2.08 8.07 -0.33
N THR A 11 3.39 8.14 -0.53
CA THR A 11 4.15 9.38 -0.31
C THR A 11 3.53 10.60 -0.96
N GLY A 12 3.23 11.60 -0.12
CA GLY A 12 2.61 12.86 -0.51
C GLY A 12 1.17 12.72 -1.04
N ALA A 13 0.45 11.65 -0.68
CA ALA A 13 -0.84 11.28 -1.26
C ALA A 13 -0.83 11.17 -2.79
N SER A 14 0.34 10.87 -3.37
CA SER A 14 0.52 10.89 -4.83
C SER A 14 -0.33 9.83 -5.52
N THR A 15 -0.92 10.23 -6.65
CA THR A 15 -1.64 9.34 -7.56
C THR A 15 -0.78 8.96 -8.78
N ALA A 16 0.50 9.33 -8.82
CA ALA A 16 1.40 9.00 -9.92
C ALA A 16 1.82 7.52 -9.90
N ASN A 17 2.22 6.98 -11.06
CA ASN A 17 2.81 5.63 -11.13
C ASN A 17 4.25 5.64 -10.58
N GLY A 18 4.69 4.50 -10.03
CA GLY A 18 6.08 4.34 -9.57
C GLY A 18 6.41 5.04 -8.25
N MET A 19 5.40 5.59 -7.57
CA MET A 19 5.54 6.13 -6.23
C MET A 19 5.77 5.02 -5.22
N GLN A 20 6.64 5.26 -4.25
CA GLN A 20 6.89 4.34 -3.16
C GLN A 20 5.85 4.52 -2.06
N ALA A 21 5.50 3.41 -1.41
CA ALA A 21 4.72 3.45 -0.18
C ALA A 21 5.67 3.57 1.02
N GLU A 22 5.22 4.23 2.08
CA GLU A 22 5.98 4.49 3.30
C GLU A 22 5.18 4.14 4.56
N LEU A 23 5.85 4.09 5.72
CA LEU A 23 5.19 3.99 7.01
C LEU A 23 5.09 5.39 7.62
N TYR A 24 3.89 5.96 7.56
CA TYR A 24 3.62 7.31 8.02
C TYR A 24 2.61 7.31 9.17
N THR A 25 2.69 8.31 10.05
CA THR A 25 1.74 8.45 11.16
C THR A 25 0.31 8.52 10.60
N TRP A 26 -0.64 7.84 11.24
CA TRP A 26 -2.04 7.91 10.83
C TRP A 26 -2.49 9.39 10.72
N ASN A 27 -2.94 9.78 9.52
CA ASN A 27 -3.30 11.16 9.18
C ASN A 27 -4.76 11.29 8.71
N GLY A 28 -5.53 10.20 8.71
CA GLY A 28 -6.96 10.22 8.37
C GLY A 28 -7.27 10.35 6.88
N THR A 29 -6.25 10.33 6.00
CA THR A 29 -6.44 10.52 4.57
C THR A 29 -6.62 9.20 3.83
N ASN A 30 -7.23 9.28 2.63
CA ASN A 30 -7.30 8.14 1.72
C ASN A 30 -5.92 7.64 1.26
N ALA A 31 -4.84 8.41 1.50
CA ALA A 31 -3.48 8.00 1.19
C ALA A 31 -3.08 6.72 1.94
N GLN A 32 -3.70 6.49 3.10
CA GLN A 32 -3.41 5.39 4.03
C GLN A 32 -4.43 4.25 3.99
N LEU A 33 -5.45 4.37 3.14
CA LEU A 33 -6.51 3.38 3.02
C LEU A 33 -6.23 2.44 1.84
N TRP A 34 -6.38 1.14 2.10
CA TRP A 34 -6.09 0.07 1.15
C TRP A 34 -7.25 -0.91 1.08
N SER A 35 -7.73 -1.17 -0.13
CA SER A 35 -8.70 -2.22 -0.41
C SER A 35 -7.97 -3.52 -0.70
N ILE A 36 -8.26 -4.55 0.10
CA ILE A 36 -7.67 -5.88 -0.01
C ILE A 36 -8.76 -6.85 -0.44
N THR A 37 -8.63 -7.42 -1.63
CA THR A 37 -9.62 -8.34 -2.20
C THR A 37 -8.96 -9.67 -2.56
N PRO A 38 -9.44 -10.83 -2.08
CA PRO A 38 -8.93 -12.12 -2.52
C PRO A 38 -9.24 -12.34 -3.99
N ILE A 39 -8.27 -12.88 -4.74
CA ILE A 39 -8.44 -13.23 -6.17
C ILE A 39 -8.30 -14.73 -6.44
N GLY A 40 -8.22 -15.55 -5.38
CA GLY A 40 -8.07 -17.01 -5.45
C GLY A 40 -6.63 -17.47 -5.27
N ASN A 41 -6.45 -18.78 -5.04
CA ASN A 41 -5.14 -19.44 -4.89
C ASN A 41 -4.19 -18.80 -3.85
N GLY A 42 -4.74 -18.18 -2.80
CA GLY A 42 -3.96 -17.49 -1.77
C GLY A 42 -3.44 -16.10 -2.17
N TYR A 43 -3.80 -15.61 -3.36
CA TYR A 43 -3.41 -14.28 -3.83
C TYR A 43 -4.45 -13.22 -3.48
N TYR A 44 -3.95 -12.01 -3.26
CA TYR A 44 -4.73 -10.83 -2.94
C TYR A 44 -4.40 -9.70 -3.91
N LYS A 45 -5.43 -8.96 -4.29
CA LYS A 45 -5.34 -7.68 -4.97
C LYS A 45 -5.37 -6.59 -3.90
N ILE A 46 -4.35 -5.74 -3.90
CA ILE A 46 -4.22 -4.60 -2.99
C ILE A 46 -4.29 -3.32 -3.82
N ILE A 47 -5.33 -2.52 -3.58
CA ILE A 47 -5.59 -1.26 -4.30
C ILE A 47 -5.58 -0.11 -3.30
N GLN A 48 -4.87 0.96 -3.65
CA GLN A 48 -4.84 2.16 -2.86
C GLN A 48 -6.09 3.01 -3.12
N VAL A 49 -6.78 3.43 -2.06
CA VAL A 49 -8.11 4.04 -2.15
C VAL A 49 -8.07 5.45 -2.76
N ASN A 50 -7.03 6.24 -2.50
CA ASN A 50 -6.87 7.59 -3.07
C ASN A 50 -6.69 7.59 -4.59
N SER A 51 -5.88 6.66 -5.11
CA SER A 51 -5.41 6.65 -6.50
C SER A 51 -6.10 5.61 -7.39
N GLY A 52 -6.73 4.61 -6.79
CA GLY A 52 -7.27 3.43 -7.49
C GLY A 52 -6.18 2.53 -8.08
N LYS A 53 -4.90 2.77 -7.77
CA LYS A 53 -3.77 2.02 -8.32
C LYS A 53 -3.43 0.82 -7.45
N ARG A 54 -2.91 -0.22 -8.08
CA ARG A 54 -2.46 -1.44 -7.40
C ARG A 54 -1.10 -1.22 -6.75
N ALA A 55 -0.90 -1.84 -5.59
CA ALA A 55 0.43 -1.99 -5.02
C ALA A 55 1.18 -3.06 -5.82
N ASP A 56 2.24 -2.63 -6.52
CA ASP A 56 3.17 -3.54 -7.18
C ASP A 56 4.39 -3.75 -6.27
N PHE A 57 4.51 -4.95 -5.70
CA PHE A 57 5.69 -5.34 -4.95
C PHE A 57 6.75 -5.80 -5.94
N ASN A 58 7.69 -4.92 -6.26
CA ASN A 58 8.86 -5.31 -7.04
C ASN A 58 9.71 -6.26 -6.20
N THR A 59 9.76 -7.53 -6.60
CA THR A 59 10.51 -8.61 -5.93
C THR A 59 12.03 -8.49 -6.12
N LYS A 60 12.57 -7.26 -6.18
CA LYS A 60 14.02 -7.04 -6.25
C LYS A 60 14.77 -7.74 -5.10
N TYR A 61 14.06 -8.09 -4.03
CA TYR A 61 14.51 -9.03 -3.01
C TYR A 61 13.60 -10.27 -3.03
N ASN A 62 13.96 -11.23 -3.87
CA ASN A 62 13.39 -12.57 -3.88
C ASN A 62 13.72 -13.23 -2.52
N CYS A 63 12.74 -13.37 -1.64
CA CYS A 63 12.84 -14.28 -0.51
C CYS A 63 12.07 -15.54 -0.89
N PHE A 64 12.81 -16.63 -1.10
CA PHE A 64 12.30 -17.99 -1.27
C PHE A 64 11.50 -18.43 -0.04
#